data_AF-A0A535LHE3-F1
#
_entry.id   AF-A0A535LHE3-F1
#
_cell.length_a   1.000
_cell.length_b   1.000
_cell.length_c   1.000
_cell.angle_alpha   90.00
_cell.angle_beta   90.00
_cell.angle_gamma   90.00
#
_symmetry.space_group_name_H-M   'P 1'
#
loop_
_entity.id
_entity.type
_entity.pdbx_description
1 polymer ?
#
loop_
_entity_poly.entity_id
_entity_poly.type
_entity_poly.pdbx_seq_one_letter_code
_entity_poly.pdbx_strand_id
1 'polypeptide(L)'
;MSAHNEQPVNNWWAEGDTPVHADSHVTYLVDAHSAFLSMCRHFLMARKYIYIAAWGLTPLMELVRGADQRAGPDGSPEQEALLAELRTEGLQEAEIDFWCTHDLTVQAVLGSMVSKGVEVKALIWASSELFSHYDPKAAHEELTQVGVSCILDDSSHGILHHPIESLHQKIAVVDGTHAFVGGIDMLIELNGDYDRWDTHSHH
;
A
#
# COMPACT_ATOMS: atom_id res chain seq x y z
N MET A 1 13.23 43.22 -34.92
CA MET A 1 13.75 41.84 -35.04
C MET A 1 13.96 41.30 -33.64
N SER A 2 13.26 40.20 -33.35
CA SER A 2 13.59 39.16 -32.38
C SER A 2 13.74 39.56 -30.90
N ALA A 3 12.61 39.52 -30.17
CA ALA A 3 12.64 39.21 -28.74
C ALA A 3 13.16 37.77 -28.57
N HIS A 4 14.32 37.62 -27.93
CA HIS A 4 14.82 36.32 -27.52
C HIS A 4 13.84 35.72 -26.51
N ASN A 5 13.17 34.67 -26.94
CA ASN A 5 12.34 33.81 -26.12
C ASN A 5 13.29 32.94 -25.29
N GLU A 6 13.75 33.45 -24.15
CA GLU A 6 14.46 32.62 -23.16
C GLU A 6 13.45 31.62 -22.59
N GLN A 7 13.41 30.42 -23.15
CA GLN A 7 12.81 29.29 -22.47
C GLN A 7 13.65 29.02 -21.22
N PRO A 8 13.06 28.96 -20.01
CA PRO A 8 13.82 28.62 -18.83
C PRO A 8 14.37 27.21 -19.03
N VAL A 9 15.70 27.12 -19.15
CA VAL A 9 16.40 25.83 -19.16
C VAL A 9 16.29 25.29 -17.75
N ASN A 10 15.26 24.49 -17.56
CA ASN A 10 14.97 23.77 -16.34
C ASN A 10 16.06 22.71 -16.18
N ASN A 11 17.17 23.08 -15.53
CA ASN A 11 18.33 22.21 -15.28
C ASN A 11 18.04 21.23 -14.14
N TRP A 12 17.06 20.35 -14.35
CA TRP A 12 16.68 19.33 -13.40
C TRP A 12 17.74 18.23 -13.31
N TRP A 13 17.90 17.63 -12.14
CA TRP A 13 18.85 16.54 -11.92
C TRP A 13 18.45 15.23 -12.65
N ALA A 14 17.16 15.09 -12.95
CA ALA A 14 16.56 13.99 -13.70
C ALA A 14 15.38 14.49 -14.53
N GLU A 15 15.20 13.90 -15.71
CA GLU A 15 13.99 14.07 -16.53
C GLU A 15 12.95 13.03 -16.10
N GLY A 16 11.66 13.41 -16.11
CA GLY A 16 10.56 12.52 -15.77
C GLY A 16 9.41 12.65 -16.75
N ASP A 17 8.56 11.62 -16.82
CA ASP A 17 7.41 11.56 -17.73
C ASP A 17 6.25 12.48 -17.29
N THR A 18 6.32 13.05 -16.09
CA THR A 18 5.33 13.96 -15.51
C THR A 18 5.93 15.35 -15.24
N PRO A 19 5.14 16.43 -15.40
CA PRO A 19 5.61 17.76 -15.06
C PRO A 19 5.83 17.90 -13.55
N VAL A 20 6.67 18.85 -13.14
CA VAL A 20 6.86 19.19 -11.73
C VAL A 20 5.60 19.86 -11.18
N HIS A 21 5.07 19.34 -10.08
CA HIS A 21 3.93 19.89 -9.36
C HIS A 21 4.41 20.67 -8.13
N ALA A 22 4.04 21.96 -8.04
CA ALA A 22 4.44 22.85 -6.94
C ALA A 22 3.41 22.91 -5.80
N ASP A 23 2.29 22.21 -5.95
CA ASP A 23 1.12 22.19 -5.08
C ASP A 23 0.92 20.82 -4.38
N SER A 24 1.92 19.94 -4.46
CA SER A 24 1.90 18.64 -3.79
C SER A 24 2.24 18.78 -2.31
N HIS A 25 1.50 18.06 -1.46
CA HIS A 25 1.87 17.84 -0.07
C HIS A 25 2.56 16.49 0.06
N VAL A 26 3.74 16.45 0.70
CA VAL A 26 4.54 15.24 0.85
C VAL A 26 4.79 14.98 2.33
N THR A 27 4.43 13.77 2.77
CA THR A 27 4.75 13.27 4.11
C THR A 27 5.76 12.15 3.99
N TYR A 28 6.85 12.24 4.74
CA TYR A 28 7.85 11.18 4.81
C TYR A 28 7.48 10.20 5.93
N LEU A 29 7.36 8.92 5.57
CA LEU A 29 7.08 7.83 6.50
C LEU A 29 8.37 7.03 6.66
N VAL A 30 8.80 6.88 7.91
CA VAL A 30 10.02 6.14 8.28
C VAL A 30 9.57 4.81 8.88
N ASP A 31 10.19 3.73 8.42
CA ASP A 31 9.84 2.35 8.74
C ASP A 31 8.43 1.94 8.26
N ALA A 32 8.21 0.64 8.21
CA ALA A 32 6.98 0.10 7.66
C ALA A 32 5.78 0.24 8.59
N HIS A 33 6.01 0.32 9.91
CA HIS A 33 4.97 0.60 10.89
C HIS A 33 4.17 1.87 10.53
N SER A 34 4.86 2.99 10.32
CA SER A 34 4.19 4.26 9.98
C SER A 34 3.56 4.23 8.58
N ALA A 35 4.24 3.58 7.63
CA ALA A 35 3.74 3.41 6.26
C ALA A 35 2.44 2.61 6.21
N PHE A 36 2.41 1.43 6.82
CA PHE A 36 1.25 0.54 6.79
C PHE A 36 0.09 1.05 7.64
N LEU A 37 0.37 1.70 8.78
CA LEU A 37 -0.66 2.38 9.56
C LEU A 37 -1.37 3.46 8.73
N SER A 38 -0.59 4.31 8.07
CA SER A 38 -1.14 5.35 7.20
C SER A 38 -1.88 4.76 6.00
N MET A 39 -1.35 3.71 5.34
CA MET A 39 -2.03 3.03 4.24
C MET A 39 -3.37 2.44 4.69
N CYS A 40 -3.41 1.71 5.80
CA CYS A 40 -4.62 1.07 6.33
C CYS A 40 -5.73 2.10 6.59
N ARG A 41 -5.39 3.22 7.27
CA ARG A 41 -6.32 4.33 7.52
C ARG A 41 -6.91 4.87 6.20
N HIS A 42 -6.08 5.12 5.19
CA HIS A 42 -6.54 5.65 3.91
C HIS A 42 -7.33 4.61 3.09
N PHE A 43 -6.95 3.34 3.14
CA PHE A 43 -7.71 2.26 2.49
C PHE A 43 -9.12 2.15 3.05
N LEU A 44 -9.27 2.16 4.37
CA LEU A 44 -10.59 2.09 5.01
C LEU A 44 -11.45 3.32 4.74
N MET A 45 -10.84 4.47 4.45
CA MET A 45 -11.57 5.70 4.06
C MET A 45 -11.87 5.80 2.56
N ALA A 46 -11.41 4.85 1.74
CA ALA A 46 -11.58 4.89 0.28
C ALA A 46 -13.06 4.86 -0.12
N ARG A 47 -13.42 5.63 -1.15
CA ARG A 47 -14.80 5.75 -1.63
C ARG A 47 -14.99 5.34 -3.08
N LYS A 48 -13.94 5.37 -3.90
CA LYS A 48 -14.01 5.11 -5.34
C LYS A 48 -13.10 3.98 -5.73
N TYR A 49 -11.80 4.09 -5.42
CA TYR A 49 -10.85 3.07 -5.82
C TYR A 49 -9.58 3.01 -4.95
N ILE A 50 -9.01 1.81 -4.92
CA ILE A 50 -7.67 1.52 -4.41
C ILE A 50 -6.91 0.75 -5.49
N TYR A 51 -5.81 1.32 -5.98
CA TYR A 51 -4.94 0.64 -6.95
C TYR A 51 -3.57 0.38 -6.35
N ILE A 52 -3.09 -0.86 -6.48
CA ILE A 52 -1.81 -1.31 -5.94
C ILE A 52 -0.94 -1.83 -7.07
N ALA A 53 0.33 -1.43 -7.08
CA ALA A 53 1.39 -2.07 -7.85
C ALA A 53 2.50 -2.49 -6.87
N ALA A 54 2.83 -3.78 -6.85
CA ALA A 54 3.75 -4.34 -5.86
C ALA A 54 4.75 -5.31 -6.50
N TRP A 55 5.97 -5.29 -5.97
CA TRP A 55 6.97 -6.31 -6.29
C TRP A 55 6.67 -7.63 -5.59
N GLY A 56 6.16 -7.54 -4.36
CA GLY A 56 5.67 -8.69 -3.60
C GLY A 56 4.55 -8.27 -2.66
N LEU A 57 3.64 -9.19 -2.37
CA LEU A 57 2.49 -8.94 -1.51
C LEU A 57 2.07 -10.22 -0.80
N THR A 58 1.96 -10.17 0.52
CA THR A 58 1.43 -11.25 1.36
C THR A 58 0.06 -10.85 1.88
N PRO A 59 -1.05 -11.37 1.32
CA PRO A 59 -2.40 -10.87 1.65
C PRO A 59 -2.77 -11.02 3.12
N LEU A 60 -2.24 -12.03 3.80
CA LEU A 60 -2.47 -12.28 5.23
C LEU A 60 -1.57 -11.46 6.17
N MET A 61 -0.66 -10.63 5.65
CA MET A 61 0.15 -9.74 6.48
C MET A 61 -0.73 -8.66 7.14
N GLU A 62 -0.61 -8.49 8.45
CA GLU A 62 -1.24 -7.38 9.19
C GLU A 62 -0.53 -6.05 8.91
N LEU A 63 -1.31 -5.06 8.45
CA LEU A 63 -0.87 -3.69 8.23
C LEU A 63 -0.72 -2.92 9.55
N VAL A 64 -1.57 -3.24 10.53
CA VAL A 64 -1.65 -2.55 11.83
C VAL A 64 -1.61 -3.61 12.92
N ARG A 65 -0.80 -3.37 13.96
CA ARG A 65 -0.52 -4.34 15.02
C ARG A 65 -0.55 -3.68 16.39
N GLY A 66 -0.73 -4.50 17.43
CA GLY A 66 -0.55 -4.08 18.82
C GLY A 66 -1.40 -2.87 19.21
N ALA A 67 -0.77 -1.89 19.85
CA ALA A 67 -1.46 -0.73 20.41
C ALA A 67 -2.13 0.18 19.36
N ASP A 68 -1.64 0.17 18.11
CA ASP A 68 -2.27 0.95 17.03
C ASP A 68 -3.61 0.35 16.61
N GLN A 69 -3.77 -0.97 16.76
CA GLN A 69 -5.07 -1.61 16.53
C GLN A 69 -5.96 -1.52 17.78
N ARG A 70 -5.38 -1.79 18.94
CA ARG A 70 -6.09 -1.84 20.23
C ARG A 70 -5.17 -1.35 21.35
N ALA A 71 -5.33 -0.09 21.72
CA ALA A 71 -4.52 0.59 22.74
C ALA A 71 -4.85 0.13 24.17
N GLY A 72 -6.04 -0.45 24.40
CA GLY A 72 -6.44 -0.99 25.70
C GLY A 72 -7.78 -1.74 25.69
N PRO A 73 -8.29 -2.16 26.86
CA PRO A 73 -9.65 -2.69 26.99
C PRO A 73 -10.71 -1.66 26.60
N ASP A 74 -11.87 -2.12 26.16
CA ASP A 74 -12.99 -1.24 25.80
C ASP A 74 -13.38 -0.32 26.98
N GLY A 75 -13.56 0.97 26.71
CA GLY A 75 -13.85 1.99 27.73
C GLY A 75 -12.63 2.47 28.54
N SER A 76 -11.42 1.95 28.30
CA SER A 76 -10.19 2.51 28.88
C SER A 76 -9.85 3.88 28.24
N PRO A 77 -9.22 4.80 28.98
CA PRO A 77 -8.83 6.10 28.42
C PRO A 77 -7.96 6.00 27.16
N GLU A 78 -7.06 5.02 27.12
CA GLU A 78 -6.15 4.78 25.99
C GLU A 78 -6.92 4.29 24.76
N GLN A 79 -7.86 3.35 24.93
CA GLN A 79 -8.70 2.88 23.84
C GLN A 79 -9.63 3.98 23.33
N GLU A 80 -10.27 4.75 24.21
CA GLU A 80 -11.13 5.86 23.80
C GLU A 80 -10.36 6.97 23.08
N ALA A 81 -9.09 7.20 23.43
CA ALA A 81 -8.22 8.12 22.72
C ALA A 81 -7.92 7.65 21.29
N LEU A 82 -7.58 6.36 21.10
CA LEU A 82 -7.41 5.78 19.77
C LEU A 82 -8.68 5.91 18.93
N LEU A 83 -9.85 5.57 19.48
CA LEU A 83 -11.11 5.69 18.76
C LEU A 83 -11.43 7.14 18.38
N ALA A 84 -11.13 8.11 19.25
CA ALA A 84 -11.29 9.52 18.96
C ALA A 84 -10.33 10.02 17.86
N GLU A 85 -9.09 9.52 17.83
CA GLU A 85 -8.13 9.79 16.75
C GLU A 85 -8.67 9.29 15.41
N LEU A 86 -9.08 8.02 15.31
CA LEU A 86 -9.62 7.44 14.08
C LEU A 86 -10.83 8.22 13.55
N ARG A 87 -11.73 8.66 14.43
CA ARG A 87 -12.87 9.54 14.06
C ARG A 87 -12.41 10.89 13.54
N THR A 88 -11.39 11.48 14.17
CA THR A 88 -10.84 12.78 13.77
C THR A 88 -10.19 12.71 12.39
N GLU A 89 -9.57 11.59 12.06
CA GLU A 89 -9.01 11.34 10.73
C GLU A 89 -10.07 11.13 9.65
N GLY A 90 -11.28 10.71 10.04
CA GLY A 90 -12.44 10.63 9.16
C GLY A 90 -12.99 9.22 8.92
N LEU A 91 -12.48 8.19 9.62
CA LEU A 91 -13.09 6.87 9.63
C LEU A 91 -14.51 6.98 10.21
N GLN A 92 -15.50 6.35 9.56
CA GLN A 92 -16.86 6.27 10.09
C GLN A 92 -16.94 5.12 11.10
N GLU A 93 -18.01 5.10 11.89
CA GLU A 93 -18.20 4.07 12.92
C GLU A 93 -18.12 2.65 12.36
N ALA A 94 -18.61 2.41 11.13
CA ALA A 94 -18.50 1.08 10.51
C ALA A 94 -17.06 0.66 10.21
N GLU A 95 -16.16 1.59 9.86
CA GLU A 95 -14.73 1.29 9.68
C GLU A 95 -14.02 1.14 11.02
N ILE A 96 -14.40 1.90 12.04
CA ILE A 96 -13.86 1.79 13.39
C ILE A 96 -14.27 0.45 14.02
N ASP A 97 -15.53 0.04 13.86
CA ASP A 97 -16.01 -1.26 14.30
C ASP A 97 -15.21 -2.37 13.61
N PHE A 98 -14.97 -2.27 12.29
CA PHE A 98 -14.12 -3.20 11.54
C PHE A 98 -12.70 -3.24 12.12
N TRP A 99 -12.07 -2.08 12.33
CA TRP A 99 -10.73 -1.94 12.92
C TRP A 99 -10.58 -2.65 14.25
N CYS A 100 -11.60 -2.56 15.11
CA CYS A 100 -11.56 -3.13 16.46
C CYS A 100 -11.91 -4.62 16.53
N THR A 101 -12.45 -5.21 15.46
CA THR A 101 -13.03 -6.57 15.47
C THR A 101 -12.40 -7.54 14.48
N HIS A 102 -11.57 -7.06 13.56
CA HIS A 102 -10.91 -7.87 12.54
C HIS A 102 -9.40 -7.70 12.60
N ASP A 103 -8.66 -8.76 12.28
CA ASP A 103 -7.24 -8.65 11.97
C ASP A 103 -7.09 -7.75 10.74
N LEU A 104 -6.26 -6.72 10.85
CA LEU A 104 -6.09 -5.69 9.82
C LEU A 104 -5.12 -6.16 8.74
N THR A 105 -5.39 -7.33 8.16
CA THR A 105 -4.61 -7.88 7.05
C THR A 105 -4.87 -7.14 5.75
N VAL A 106 -3.91 -7.20 4.81
CA VAL A 106 -4.09 -6.63 3.46
C VAL A 106 -5.37 -7.16 2.81
N GLN A 107 -5.60 -8.47 2.87
CA GLN A 107 -6.77 -9.13 2.30
C GLN A 107 -8.07 -8.64 2.97
N ALA A 108 -8.12 -8.61 4.31
CA ALA A 108 -9.32 -8.22 5.05
C ALA A 108 -9.70 -6.76 4.78
N VAL A 109 -8.71 -5.86 4.84
CA VAL A 109 -8.91 -4.42 4.61
C VAL A 109 -9.40 -4.17 3.18
N LEU A 110 -8.72 -4.71 2.18
CA LEU A 110 -9.12 -4.53 0.77
C LEU A 110 -10.47 -5.18 0.47
N GLY A 111 -10.72 -6.40 0.98
CA GLY A 111 -12.00 -7.09 0.83
C GLY A 111 -13.17 -6.34 1.45
N SER A 112 -12.95 -5.69 2.60
CA SER A 112 -13.97 -4.85 3.23
C SER A 112 -14.36 -3.67 2.32
N MET A 113 -13.40 -3.08 1.60
CA MET A 113 -13.65 -1.98 0.67
C MET A 113 -14.36 -2.45 -0.59
N VAL A 114 -13.97 -3.60 -1.14
CA VAL A 114 -14.72 -4.26 -2.22
C VAL A 114 -16.18 -4.48 -1.82
N SER A 115 -16.44 -4.97 -0.60
CA SER A 115 -17.80 -5.20 -0.11
C SER A 115 -18.66 -3.93 -0.02
N LYS A 116 -18.02 -2.76 0.11
CA LYS A 116 -18.66 -1.44 0.11
C LYS A 116 -18.78 -0.82 -1.28
N GLY A 117 -18.35 -1.53 -2.33
CA GLY A 117 -18.42 -1.08 -3.72
C GLY A 117 -17.25 -0.22 -4.18
N VAL A 118 -16.15 -0.16 -3.42
CA VAL A 118 -14.90 0.47 -3.86
C VAL A 118 -14.23 -0.44 -4.90
N GLU A 119 -13.76 0.13 -6.00
CA GLU A 119 -13.00 -0.63 -7.00
C GLU A 119 -11.58 -0.89 -6.50
N VAL A 120 -11.22 -2.16 -6.28
CA VAL A 120 -9.87 -2.52 -5.83
C VAL A 120 -9.15 -3.33 -6.90
N LYS A 121 -7.97 -2.84 -7.33
CA LYS A 121 -7.11 -3.49 -8.32
C LYS A 121 -5.70 -3.66 -7.80
N ALA A 122 -5.11 -4.82 -8.05
CA ALA A 122 -3.72 -5.11 -7.72
C ALA A 122 -2.98 -5.62 -8.95
N LEU A 123 -1.84 -5.03 -9.27
CA LEU A 123 -0.85 -5.53 -10.22
C LEU A 123 0.35 -6.02 -9.41
N ILE A 124 0.63 -7.31 -9.44
CA ILE A 124 1.67 -7.93 -8.62
C ILE A 124 2.64 -8.63 -9.56
N TRP A 125 3.94 -8.53 -9.33
CA TRP A 125 4.92 -9.24 -10.15
C TRP A 125 4.62 -10.75 -10.23
N ALA A 126 4.74 -11.38 -11.39
CA ALA A 126 4.46 -12.82 -11.54
C ALA A 126 5.62 -13.73 -11.08
N SER A 127 6.71 -13.14 -10.56
CA SER A 127 7.96 -13.73 -10.06
C SER A 127 8.18 -15.23 -10.30
N SER A 128 9.29 -15.58 -10.97
CA SER A 128 9.73 -16.97 -11.15
C SER A 128 9.83 -17.74 -9.82
N GLU A 129 9.30 -18.97 -9.78
CA GLU A 129 9.40 -19.89 -8.62
C GLU A 129 10.86 -20.16 -8.18
N LEU A 130 11.85 -19.97 -9.05
CA LEU A 130 13.27 -20.17 -8.75
C LEU A 130 13.92 -18.99 -8.01
N PHE A 131 13.34 -17.80 -8.10
CA PHE A 131 13.92 -16.55 -7.59
C PHE A 131 12.93 -15.72 -6.76
N SER A 132 11.74 -16.29 -6.49
CA SER A 132 10.71 -15.57 -5.78
C SER A 132 10.97 -15.53 -4.29
N HIS A 133 10.67 -14.39 -3.69
CA HIS A 133 10.71 -14.17 -2.25
C HIS A 133 9.29 -14.25 -1.63
N TYR A 134 8.26 -14.53 -2.44
CA TYR A 134 6.85 -14.72 -2.03
C TYR A 134 6.10 -15.65 -3.01
N ASP A 135 4.86 -16.02 -2.73
CA ASP A 135 4.05 -16.82 -3.65
C ASP A 135 3.04 -15.93 -4.41
N PRO A 136 3.33 -15.53 -5.67
CA PRO A 136 2.44 -14.66 -6.42
C PRO A 136 1.11 -15.33 -6.77
N LYS A 137 1.08 -16.66 -6.94
CA LYS A 137 -0.14 -17.39 -7.29
C LYS A 137 -1.07 -17.45 -6.08
N ALA A 138 -0.53 -17.80 -4.91
CA ALA A 138 -1.29 -17.76 -3.67
C ALA A 138 -1.81 -16.34 -3.37
N ALA A 139 -0.94 -15.32 -3.53
CA ALA A 139 -1.35 -13.94 -3.31
C ALA A 139 -2.51 -13.51 -4.24
N HIS A 140 -2.43 -13.88 -5.52
CA HIS A 140 -3.51 -13.66 -6.48
C HIS A 140 -4.81 -14.38 -6.08
N GLU A 141 -4.74 -15.66 -5.72
CA GLU A 141 -5.90 -16.46 -5.31
C GLU A 141 -6.58 -15.87 -4.07
N GLU A 142 -5.80 -15.53 -3.05
CA GLU A 142 -6.30 -14.92 -1.81
C GLU A 142 -6.95 -13.55 -2.05
N LEU A 143 -6.35 -12.68 -2.88
CA LEU A 143 -6.94 -11.38 -3.19
C LEU A 143 -8.22 -11.51 -4.04
N THR A 144 -8.21 -12.37 -5.05
CA THR A 144 -9.39 -12.59 -5.90
C THR A 144 -10.54 -13.23 -5.15
N GLN A 145 -10.26 -14.03 -4.12
CA GLN A 145 -11.28 -14.61 -3.24
C GLN A 145 -12.14 -13.55 -2.53
N VAL A 146 -11.58 -12.38 -2.23
CA VAL A 146 -12.31 -11.24 -1.62
C VAL A 146 -12.77 -10.19 -2.64
N GLY A 147 -12.71 -10.53 -3.94
CA GLY A 147 -13.22 -9.71 -5.03
C GLY A 147 -12.27 -8.61 -5.51
N VAL A 148 -11.01 -8.59 -5.07
CA VAL A 148 -9.98 -7.72 -5.65
C VAL A 148 -9.69 -8.18 -7.08
N SER A 149 -9.66 -7.24 -8.02
CA SER A 149 -9.19 -7.50 -9.38
C SER A 149 -7.66 -7.57 -9.40
N CYS A 150 -7.12 -8.77 -9.28
CA CYS A 150 -5.68 -9.00 -9.24
C CYS A 150 -5.16 -9.47 -10.60
N ILE A 151 -4.05 -8.89 -11.06
CA ILE A 151 -3.30 -9.32 -12.25
C ILE A 151 -1.87 -9.63 -11.83
N LEU A 152 -1.34 -10.73 -12.34
CA LEU A 152 0.08 -11.04 -12.24
C LEU A 152 0.81 -10.46 -13.46
N ASP A 153 1.78 -9.58 -13.21
CA ASP A 153 2.65 -8.99 -14.23
C ASP A 153 3.71 -9.99 -14.65
N ASP A 154 3.48 -10.62 -15.80
CA ASP A 154 4.39 -11.52 -16.47
C ASP A 154 5.17 -10.84 -17.60
N SER A 155 5.19 -9.50 -17.66
CA SER A 155 5.82 -8.75 -18.74
C SER A 155 7.32 -9.01 -18.90
N SER A 156 8.01 -9.45 -17.84
CA SER A 156 9.40 -9.89 -17.91
C SER A 156 9.58 -11.33 -18.39
N HIS A 157 8.51 -12.09 -18.59
CA HIS A 157 8.57 -13.43 -19.16
C HIS A 157 8.73 -13.34 -20.68
N GLY A 158 9.92 -13.64 -21.19
CA GLY A 158 10.16 -13.69 -22.63
C GLY A 158 11.62 -13.90 -22.99
N ILE A 159 11.88 -14.21 -24.26
CA ILE A 159 13.24 -14.43 -24.80
C ILE A 159 14.00 -13.11 -24.95
N LEU A 160 13.28 -11.99 -25.02
CA LEU A 160 13.85 -10.64 -25.22
C LEU A 160 14.11 -9.90 -23.90
N HIS A 161 13.58 -10.40 -22.79
CA HIS A 161 13.69 -9.77 -21.47
C HIS A 161 14.70 -10.50 -20.60
N HIS A 162 15.46 -9.77 -19.79
CA HIS A 162 16.38 -10.38 -18.86
C HIS A 162 15.57 -11.10 -17.76
N PRO A 163 15.92 -12.34 -17.38
CA PRO A 163 15.10 -13.18 -16.47
C PRO A 163 14.97 -12.68 -15.02
N ILE A 164 15.56 -11.53 -14.69
CA ILE A 164 15.44 -10.87 -13.37
C ILE A 164 14.80 -9.47 -13.48
N GLU A 165 14.36 -9.06 -14.68
CA GLU A 165 13.49 -7.91 -14.80
C GLU A 165 12.21 -8.15 -13.99
N SER A 166 11.78 -7.13 -13.27
CA SER A 166 10.63 -7.21 -12.37
C SER A 166 9.85 -5.92 -12.36
N LEU A 167 8.53 -6.03 -12.11
CA LEU A 167 7.75 -4.93 -11.59
C LEU A 167 8.27 -4.61 -10.19
N HIS A 168 9.13 -3.60 -10.06
CA HIS A 168 9.76 -3.26 -8.78
C HIS A 168 9.11 -2.07 -8.07
N GLN A 169 7.99 -1.58 -8.60
CA GLN A 169 7.19 -0.51 -7.97
C GLN A 169 6.57 -1.01 -6.66
N LYS A 170 6.54 -0.13 -5.65
CA LYS A 170 5.74 -0.30 -4.43
C LYS A 170 4.84 0.92 -4.29
N ILE A 171 3.65 0.82 -4.86
CA ILE A 171 2.74 1.94 -5.01
C ILE A 171 1.34 1.54 -4.58
N ALA A 172 0.68 2.42 -3.83
CA ALA A 172 -0.76 2.38 -3.61
C ALA A 172 -1.37 3.75 -3.89
N VAL A 173 -2.49 3.80 -4.59
CA VAL A 173 -3.25 5.02 -4.91
C VAL A 173 -4.67 4.88 -4.40
N VAL A 174 -5.14 5.88 -3.64
CA VAL A 174 -6.47 5.92 -3.05
C VAL A 174 -7.24 7.11 -3.60
N ASP A 175 -8.34 6.84 -4.30
CA ASP A 175 -9.30 7.81 -4.86
C ASP A 175 -8.68 8.93 -5.74
N GLY A 176 -7.41 8.80 -6.13
CA GLY A 176 -6.67 9.82 -6.86
C GLY A 176 -6.31 11.04 -6.02
N THR A 177 -6.44 10.93 -4.70
CA THR A 177 -6.16 12.02 -3.74
C THR A 177 -4.91 11.74 -2.91
N HIS A 178 -4.59 10.47 -2.70
CA HIS A 178 -3.43 10.02 -1.94
C HIS A 178 -2.68 8.96 -2.73
N ALA A 179 -1.35 9.04 -2.71
CA ALA A 179 -0.47 8.02 -3.25
C ALA A 179 0.64 7.73 -2.25
N PHE A 180 0.94 6.45 -2.07
CA PHE A 180 2.07 5.95 -1.31
C PHE A 180 3.09 5.42 -2.29
N VAL A 181 4.32 5.90 -2.21
CA VAL A 181 5.44 5.49 -3.07
C VAL A 181 6.68 5.36 -2.20
N GLY A 182 7.43 4.28 -2.34
CA GLY A 182 8.64 4.09 -1.55
C GLY A 182 9.31 2.74 -1.78
N GLY A 183 10.06 2.30 -0.77
CA GLY A 183 10.82 1.03 -0.78
C GLY A 183 10.14 -0.14 -0.08
N ILE A 184 8.95 0.04 0.49
CA ILE A 184 8.30 -0.91 1.40
C ILE A 184 7.15 -1.63 0.69
N ASP A 185 7.28 -2.94 0.48
CA ASP A 185 6.21 -3.82 0.00
C ASP A 185 5.39 -4.34 1.21
N MET A 186 4.09 -4.59 1.01
CA MET A 186 3.22 -5.27 2.00
C MET A 186 3.50 -6.77 2.02
N LEU A 187 4.71 -7.15 2.42
CA LEU A 187 5.28 -8.48 2.22
C LEU A 187 5.87 -9.06 3.51
N ILE A 188 5.53 -10.33 3.75
CA ILE A 188 6.31 -11.25 4.57
C ILE A 188 6.93 -12.26 3.59
N GLU A 189 8.26 -12.40 3.60
CA GLU A 189 8.94 -13.32 2.69
C GLU A 189 8.55 -14.80 2.93
N LEU A 190 8.70 -15.67 1.93
CA LEU A 190 8.22 -17.06 1.89
C LEU A 190 8.45 -17.87 3.17
N ASN A 191 9.62 -17.71 3.79
CA ASN A 191 10.00 -18.49 4.96
C ASN A 191 9.52 -17.87 6.28
N GLY A 192 8.89 -16.69 6.23
CA GLY A 192 8.53 -15.89 7.40
C GLY A 192 9.72 -15.15 8.05
N ASP A 193 10.93 -15.35 7.54
CA ASP A 193 12.17 -14.82 8.14
C ASP A 193 12.26 -13.29 8.06
N TYR A 194 11.59 -12.68 7.08
CA TYR A 194 11.63 -11.25 6.83
C TYR A 194 10.23 -10.69 6.65
N ASP A 195 9.72 -10.17 7.74
CA ASP A 195 8.55 -9.31 7.75
C ASP A 195 8.99 -7.87 7.46
N ARG A 196 8.33 -7.20 6.50
CA ARG A 196 8.63 -5.79 6.24
C ARG A 196 8.12 -4.88 7.35
N TRP A 197 7.14 -5.30 8.14
CA TRP A 197 6.66 -4.55 9.29
C TRP A 197 7.75 -4.44 10.35
N ASP A 198 8.16 -3.21 10.64
CA ASP A 198 9.13 -2.90 11.67
C ASP A 198 8.89 -1.48 12.19
N THR A 199 9.41 -1.19 13.37
CA THR A 199 9.41 0.11 14.01
C THR A 199 10.82 0.69 14.04
N HIS A 200 10.94 1.96 14.41
CA HIS A 200 12.24 2.61 14.61
C HIS A 200 13.17 1.90 15.61
N SER A 201 12.61 1.03 16.45
CA SER A 201 13.38 0.29 17.45
C SER A 201 14.07 -0.98 16.90
N HIS A 202 13.69 -1.46 15.72
CA HIS A 202 14.27 -2.64 15.06
C HIS A 202 14.39 -3.86 15.98
N HIS A 203 13.28 -4.26 16.59
CA HIS A 203 13.20 -5.33 17.60
C HIS A 203 12.68 -6.64 17.05
#